data_AF-A0A7X9F7K7-F1
#
_entry.id   AF-A0A7X9F7K7-F1
#
_cell.length_a   1.000
_cell.length_b   1.000
_cell.length_c   1.000
_cell.angle_alpha   90.00
_cell.angle_beta   90.00
_cell.angle_gamma   90.00
#
_symmetry.space_group_name_H-M   'P 1'
#
loop_
_entity.id
_entity.type
_entity.pdbx_description
1 polymer ?
#
loop_
_entity_poly.entity_id
_entity_poly.type
_entity_poly.pdbx_seq_one_letter_code
_entity_poly.pdbx_strand_id
1 'polypeptide(L)'
;MKRVIIAAVLIFAVVAPSFGKRLLAKGESNTAYGRYSIEELSEPILLAGKEMKAYSITYDKTGTEIKIAVDRKRNETVYYVLSPEFSVKYVNNRKYFGIGMTGKELEKEGYVTKNEKMNMHQYFHQKVMADATRTPTDYLELIASYFPLLCCETK
;
A
#
# COMPACT_ATOMS: atom_id res chain seq x y z
N MET A 1 -23.67 26.58 55.61
CA MET A 1 -22.46 26.96 54.85
C MET A 1 -21.41 25.88 55.10
N LYS A 2 -20.73 25.20 54.17
CA LYS A 2 -20.72 25.07 52.70
C LYS A 2 -20.34 23.60 52.45
N ARG A 3 -21.01 22.91 51.51
CA ARG A 3 -20.67 21.53 51.13
C ARG A 3 -19.39 21.57 50.30
N VAL A 4 -18.34 20.86 50.71
CA VAL A 4 -17.10 20.75 49.92
C VAL A 4 -17.18 19.46 49.10
N ILE A 5 -17.48 19.61 47.81
CA ILE A 5 -17.46 18.52 46.83
C ILE A 5 -16.02 18.48 46.30
N ILE A 6 -15.27 17.45 46.68
CA ILE A 6 -13.93 17.17 46.13
C ILE A 6 -14.15 16.43 44.80
N ALA A 7 -14.05 17.14 43.69
CA ALA A 7 -14.07 16.56 42.35
C ALA A 7 -12.67 16.00 42.03
N ALA A 8 -12.54 14.66 42.02
CA ALA A 8 -11.36 13.99 41.49
C ALA A 8 -11.46 13.96 39.95
N VAL A 9 -10.71 14.81 39.26
CA VAL A 9 -10.59 14.78 37.80
C VAL A 9 -9.52 13.75 37.43
N LEU A 10 -9.95 12.58 36.97
CA LEU A 10 -9.09 11.53 36.42
C LEU A 10 -8.79 11.87 34.96
N ILE A 11 -7.65 12.52 34.69
CA ILE A 11 -7.14 12.72 33.33
C ILE A 11 -6.32 11.48 32.97
N PHE A 12 -6.96 10.45 32.43
CA PHE A 12 -6.24 9.43 31.66
C PHE A 12 -5.90 10.04 30.30
N ALA A 13 -4.77 10.73 30.21
CA ALA A 13 -4.12 10.96 28.93
C ALA A 13 -3.58 9.61 28.45
N VAL A 14 -4.40 8.88 27.69
CA VAL A 14 -3.93 7.74 26.90
C VAL A 14 -3.07 8.34 25.80
N VAL A 15 -1.77 8.48 26.07
CA VAL A 15 -0.79 8.72 25.02
C VAL A 15 -0.75 7.42 24.23
N ALA A 16 -1.53 7.37 23.14
CA ALA A 16 -1.43 6.30 22.16
C ALA A 16 0.05 6.24 21.74
N PRO A 17 0.76 5.13 22.02
CA PRO A 17 2.11 4.99 21.54
C PRO A 17 2.06 5.09 20.02
N SER A 18 2.77 6.04 19.40
CA SER A 18 2.96 6.08 17.94
C SER A 18 3.94 4.99 17.51
N PHE A 19 3.71 3.77 17.96
CA PHE A 19 4.42 2.59 17.53
C PHE A 19 3.58 2.03 16.40
N GLY A 20 4.09 2.02 15.18
CA GLY A 20 3.34 1.31 14.15
C GLY A 20 3.97 1.20 12.78
N LYS A 21 4.94 2.05 12.45
CA LYS A 21 5.49 2.12 11.09
C LYS A 21 7.00 2.25 11.12
N ARG A 22 7.71 1.27 10.55
CA ARG A 22 9.16 1.33 10.37
C ARG A 22 9.45 1.86 8.96
N LEU A 23 10.11 3.02 8.87
CA LEU A 23 10.55 3.57 7.59
C LEU A 23 11.54 2.62 6.91
N LEU A 24 11.26 2.26 5.65
CA LEU A 24 12.10 1.39 4.83
C LEU A 24 12.85 2.15 3.75
N ALA A 25 12.16 3.05 3.05
CA ALA A 25 12.71 3.76 1.90
C ALA A 25 11.96 5.07 1.62
N LYS A 26 12.62 5.98 0.89
CA LYS A 26 12.06 7.22 0.36
C LYS A 26 12.59 7.46 -1.04
N GLY A 27 11.79 8.09 -1.89
CA GLY A 27 12.21 8.41 -3.25
C GLY A 27 11.28 9.40 -3.94
N GLU A 28 11.56 9.67 -5.21
CA GLU A 28 10.74 10.52 -6.08
C GLU A 28 9.91 9.63 -7.02
N SER A 29 8.60 9.86 -7.12
CA SER A 29 7.78 9.18 -8.13
C SER A 29 8.00 9.73 -9.53
N ASN A 30 8.55 10.95 -9.65
CA ASN A 30 8.63 11.72 -10.89
C ASN A 30 7.26 11.92 -11.57
N THR A 31 6.19 11.99 -10.77
CA THR A 31 4.81 12.29 -11.21
C THR A 31 4.22 13.43 -10.39
N ALA A 32 2.95 13.78 -10.66
CA ALA A 32 2.19 14.74 -9.84
C ALA A 32 2.07 14.33 -8.36
N TYR A 33 2.32 13.05 -8.03
CA TYR A 33 2.26 12.53 -6.65
C TYR A 33 3.47 12.94 -5.80
N GLY A 34 4.59 13.35 -6.43
CA GLY A 34 5.76 13.87 -5.72
C GLY A 34 6.62 12.80 -5.06
N ARG A 35 7.08 13.06 -3.84
CA ARG A 35 7.92 12.11 -3.10
C ARG A 35 7.08 11.05 -2.44
N TYR A 36 7.62 9.85 -2.38
CA TYR A 36 7.02 8.75 -1.65
C TYR A 36 7.85 8.37 -0.41
N SER A 37 7.16 7.82 0.59
CA SER A 37 7.73 7.17 1.76
C SER A 37 7.15 5.77 1.89
N ILE A 38 8.00 4.77 2.05
CA ILE A 38 7.61 3.36 2.22
C ILE A 38 7.87 2.96 3.66
N GLU A 39 6.84 2.44 4.32
CA GLU A 39 6.90 2.06 5.72
C GLU A 39 6.36 0.63 5.90
N GLU A 40 7.03 -0.17 6.71
CA GLU A 40 6.53 -1.47 7.16
C GLU A 40 5.50 -1.27 8.26
N LEU A 41 4.32 -1.87 8.10
CA LEU A 41 3.27 -1.84 9.11
C LEU A 41 3.54 -2.89 10.17
N SER A 42 3.37 -2.50 11.44
CA SER A 42 3.46 -3.41 12.59
C SER A 42 2.37 -4.47 12.60
N GLU A 43 1.18 -4.13 12.11
CA GLU A 43 0.03 -5.03 12.02
C GLU A 43 -0.08 -5.62 10.60
N PRO A 44 -0.27 -6.94 10.46
CA PRO A 44 -0.54 -7.55 9.18
C PRO A 44 -1.92 -7.13 8.65
N ILE A 45 -2.12 -7.26 7.33
CA ILE A 45 -3.43 -7.11 6.71
C ILE A 45 -4.04 -8.49 6.53
N LEU A 46 -5.27 -8.69 7.02
CA LEU A 46 -6.08 -9.87 6.69
C LEU A 46 -6.68 -9.66 5.30
N LEU A 47 -6.30 -10.51 4.35
CA LEU A 47 -6.77 -10.46 2.96
C LEU A 47 -7.04 -11.88 2.48
N ALA A 48 -8.21 -12.16 1.91
CA ALA A 48 -8.62 -13.51 1.51
C ALA A 48 -8.52 -14.55 2.65
N GLY A 49 -8.81 -14.12 3.89
CA GLY A 49 -8.70 -14.96 5.09
C GLY A 49 -7.26 -15.31 5.49
N LYS A 50 -6.26 -14.65 4.90
CA LYS A 50 -4.83 -14.84 5.22
C LYS A 50 -4.23 -13.57 5.78
N GLU A 51 -3.53 -13.68 6.91
CA GLU A 51 -2.72 -12.59 7.42
C GLU A 51 -1.46 -12.43 6.57
N MET A 52 -1.26 -11.22 6.04
CA MET A 52 -0.16 -10.88 5.14
C MET A 52 0.67 -9.77 5.73
N LYS A 53 2.00 -9.88 5.56
CA LYS A 53 2.91 -8.78 5.87
C LYS A 53 2.52 -7.56 5.04
N ALA A 54 2.48 -6.40 5.69
CA ALA A 54 1.94 -5.20 5.10
C ALA A 54 2.90 -4.01 5.13
N TYR A 55 2.73 -3.14 4.14
CA TYR A 55 3.48 -1.89 3.99
C TYR A 55 2.52 -0.76 3.65
N SER A 56 2.87 0.48 3.98
CA SER A 56 2.20 1.69 3.47
C SER A 56 3.14 2.49 2.59
N ILE A 57 2.62 3.00 1.47
CA ILE A 57 3.28 4.01 0.65
C ILE A 57 2.45 5.28 0.74
N THR A 58 3.08 6.37 1.18
CA THR A 58 2.45 7.70 1.27
C THR A 58 3.14 8.66 0.31
N TYR A 59 2.34 9.47 -0.39
CA TYR A 59 2.80 10.46 -1.36
C TYR A 59 2.60 11.89 -0.83
N ASP A 60 3.64 12.73 -0.89
CA ASP A 60 3.63 14.02 -0.20
C ASP A 60 2.75 15.09 -0.84
N LYS A 61 2.64 15.11 -2.18
CA LYS A 61 1.87 16.14 -2.90
C LYS A 61 0.36 15.90 -2.87
N THR A 62 -0.06 14.64 -2.92
CA THR A 62 -1.49 14.28 -2.95
C THR A 62 -2.02 13.88 -1.59
N GLY A 63 -1.15 13.54 -0.63
CA GLY A 63 -1.55 12.93 0.65
C GLY A 63 -2.09 11.50 0.48
N THR A 64 -2.01 10.93 -0.72
CA THR A 64 -2.51 9.58 -0.98
C THR A 64 -1.68 8.57 -0.19
N GLU A 65 -2.37 7.71 0.55
CA GLU A 65 -1.78 6.52 1.16
C GLU A 65 -2.34 5.27 0.47
N ILE A 66 -1.44 4.36 0.07
CA ILE A 66 -1.80 3.03 -0.42
C ILE A 66 -1.20 1.98 0.51
N LYS A 67 -1.92 0.88 0.69
CA LYS A 67 -1.44 -0.27 1.46
C LYS A 67 -0.99 -1.38 0.52
N ILE A 68 0.07 -2.08 0.89
CA ILE A 68 0.59 -3.22 0.15
C ILE A 68 0.56 -4.45 1.05
N ALA A 69 -0.26 -5.43 0.70
CA ALA A 69 -0.26 -6.74 1.34
C ALA A 69 0.59 -7.72 0.51
N VAL A 70 1.51 -8.44 1.17
CA VAL A 70 2.45 -9.33 0.48
C VAL A 70 2.16 -10.79 0.78
N ASP A 71 1.74 -11.52 -0.26
CA ASP A 71 1.60 -12.97 -0.24
C ASP A 71 2.84 -13.63 -0.84
N ARG A 72 3.71 -14.15 0.04
CA ARG A 72 4.90 -14.89 -0.37
C ARG A 72 4.63 -16.39 -0.41
N LYS A 73 4.79 -16.99 -1.59
CA LYS A 73 4.78 -18.43 -1.85
C LYS A 73 6.17 -18.90 -2.27
N ARG A 74 6.37 -20.22 -2.36
CA ARG A 74 7.67 -20.81 -2.71
C ARG A 74 8.26 -20.25 -4.02
N ASN A 75 7.43 -20.10 -5.05
CA ASN A 75 7.87 -19.74 -6.41
C ASN A 75 7.34 -18.40 -6.90
N GLU A 76 6.55 -17.71 -6.08
CA GLU A 76 5.83 -16.50 -6.48
C GLU A 76 5.68 -15.60 -5.26
N THR A 77 5.85 -14.30 -5.45
CA THR A 77 5.48 -13.29 -4.45
C THR A 77 4.51 -12.32 -5.10
N VAL A 78 3.33 -12.17 -4.48
CA VAL A 78 2.29 -11.27 -4.94
C VAL A 78 2.21 -10.08 -3.99
N TYR A 79 2.23 -8.88 -4.55
CA TYR A 79 2.08 -7.62 -3.86
C TYR A 79 0.72 -7.04 -4.24
N TYR A 80 -0.27 -7.17 -3.36
CA TYR A 80 -1.58 -6.59 -3.56
C TYR A 80 -1.54 -5.12 -3.15
N VAL A 81 -1.76 -4.24 -4.12
CA VAL A 81 -1.77 -2.79 -3.92
C VAL A 81 -3.21 -2.35 -3.74
N LEU A 82 -3.52 -1.93 -2.53
CA LEU A 82 -4.85 -1.58 -2.07
C LEU A 82 -4.91 -0.05 -1.95
N SER A 83 -5.55 0.59 -2.93
CA SER A 83 -5.84 2.02 -2.91
C SER A 83 -7.33 2.28 -2.69
N PRO A 84 -7.73 3.49 -2.26
CA PRO A 84 -9.14 3.84 -2.11
C PRO A 84 -9.97 3.68 -3.39
N GLU A 85 -9.38 3.95 -4.56
CA GLU A 85 -10.14 3.98 -5.82
C GLU A 85 -10.25 2.59 -6.47
N PHE A 86 -9.13 1.87 -6.53
CA PHE A 86 -9.02 0.55 -7.15
C PHE A 86 -7.91 -0.28 -6.51
N SER A 87 -7.90 -1.58 -6.77
CA SER A 87 -6.82 -2.47 -6.35
C SER A 87 -6.17 -3.15 -7.55
N VAL A 88 -4.86 -3.37 -7.49
CA VAL A 88 -4.09 -4.14 -8.47
C VAL A 88 -3.16 -5.11 -7.75
N LYS A 89 -2.53 -6.01 -8.49
CA LYS A 89 -1.44 -6.83 -7.95
C LYS A 89 -0.18 -6.69 -8.78
N TYR A 90 0.97 -6.75 -8.14
CA TYR A 90 2.24 -6.99 -8.81
C TYR A 90 2.73 -8.38 -8.46
N VAL A 91 3.27 -9.10 -9.43
CA VAL A 91 3.69 -10.49 -9.28
C VAL A 91 5.17 -10.59 -9.62
N ASN A 92 5.96 -11.11 -8.68
CA ASN A 92 7.29 -11.64 -8.94
C ASN A 92 7.19 -13.17 -9.09
N ASN A 93 7.46 -13.70 -10.28
CA ASN A 93 7.38 -15.12 -10.60
C ASN A 93 8.75 -15.78 -10.84
N ARG A 94 9.83 -15.23 -10.29
CA ARG A 94 11.24 -15.64 -10.51
C ARG A 94 11.80 -15.39 -11.92
N LYS A 95 10.99 -14.94 -12.87
CA LYS A 95 11.47 -14.50 -14.19
C LYS A 95 11.37 -12.99 -14.33
N TYR A 96 10.21 -12.45 -14.00
CA TYR A 96 9.96 -11.03 -14.07
C TYR A 96 9.12 -10.56 -12.89
N PHE A 97 9.10 -9.24 -12.74
CA PHE A 97 8.18 -8.50 -11.90
C PHE A 97 7.28 -7.61 -12.76
N GLY A 98 5.97 -7.64 -12.51
CA GLY A 98 5.03 -6.83 -13.28
C GLY A 98 3.59 -6.89 -12.80
N ILE A 99 2.74 -6.07 -13.40
CA ILE A 99 1.36 -5.82 -12.95
C ILE A 99 0.33 -6.85 -13.48
N GLY A 100 -0.66 -7.13 -12.64
CA GLY A 100 -1.85 -7.91 -12.94
C GLY A 100 -3.11 -7.29 -12.32
N MET A 101 -4.26 -7.76 -12.78
CA MET A 101 -5.55 -7.46 -12.15
C MET A 101 -5.69 -8.27 -10.86
N THR A 102 -6.46 -7.75 -9.90
CA THR A 102 -6.85 -8.54 -8.72
C THR A 102 -7.70 -9.74 -9.15
N GLY A 103 -7.63 -10.82 -8.37
CA GLY A 103 -8.41 -12.03 -8.64
C GLY A 103 -9.81 -11.93 -8.02
N LYS A 104 -10.71 -12.80 -8.48
CA LYS A 104 -12.11 -12.88 -8.00
C LYS A 104 -12.21 -13.14 -6.50
N GLU A 105 -11.20 -13.76 -5.92
CA GLU A 105 -11.13 -14.01 -4.47
C GLU A 105 -11.18 -12.72 -3.65
N LEU A 106 -10.65 -11.61 -4.18
CA LEU A 106 -10.59 -10.32 -3.48
C LEU A 106 -11.80 -9.42 -3.76
N GLU A 107 -12.59 -9.73 -4.78
CA GLU A 107 -13.76 -8.93 -5.15
C GLU A 107 -14.82 -8.94 -4.04
N LYS A 108 -14.96 -10.07 -3.34
CA LYS A 108 -15.90 -10.22 -2.20
C LYS A 108 -15.55 -9.30 -1.04
N GLU A 109 -14.29 -8.90 -0.93
CA GLU A 109 -13.78 -7.98 0.09
C GLU A 109 -13.72 -6.52 -0.41
N GLY A 110 -14.19 -6.26 -1.64
CA GLY A 110 -14.24 -4.93 -2.25
C GLY A 110 -12.95 -4.50 -2.97
N TYR A 111 -11.92 -5.34 -3.00
CA TYR A 111 -10.63 -5.04 -3.63
C TYR A 111 -10.62 -5.43 -5.11
N VAL A 112 -11.22 -4.55 -5.91
CA VAL A 112 -11.43 -4.79 -7.35
C VAL A 112 -10.55 -3.88 -8.20
N THR A 113 -9.98 -4.42 -9.27
CA THR A 113 -9.42 -3.60 -10.35
C THR A 113 -10.54 -2.94 -11.15
N LYS A 114 -10.58 -1.61 -11.14
CA LYS A 114 -11.58 -0.83 -11.89
C LYS A 114 -10.92 -0.21 -13.11
N ASN A 115 -11.10 -0.83 -14.27
CA ASN A 115 -10.48 -0.37 -15.52
C ASN A 115 -10.85 1.08 -15.87
N GLU A 116 -12.06 1.53 -15.53
CA GLU A 116 -12.55 2.89 -15.75
C GLU A 116 -11.76 3.96 -14.97
N LYS A 117 -11.16 3.57 -13.84
CA LYS A 117 -10.38 4.45 -12.96
C LYS A 117 -8.87 4.32 -13.17
N MET A 118 -8.46 3.39 -14.02
CA MET A 118 -7.07 3.04 -14.25
C MET A 118 -6.64 3.44 -15.66
N ASN A 119 -5.46 4.05 -15.77
CA ASN A 119 -4.82 4.31 -17.03
C ASN A 119 -4.36 2.99 -17.68
N MET A 120 -5.21 2.44 -18.54
CA MET A 120 -4.96 1.15 -19.20
C MET A 120 -3.71 1.17 -20.09
N HIS A 121 -3.36 2.31 -20.68
CA HIS A 121 -2.12 2.43 -21.45
C HIS A 121 -0.91 2.20 -20.54
N GLN A 122 -0.88 2.81 -19.35
CA GLN A 122 0.20 2.61 -18.38
C GLN A 122 0.20 1.20 -17.78
N TYR A 123 -0.97 0.61 -17.57
CA TYR A 123 -1.09 -0.78 -17.14
C TYR A 123 -0.35 -1.76 -18.08
N PHE A 124 -0.51 -1.61 -19.40
CA PHE A 124 0.17 -2.50 -20.36
C PHE A 124 1.69 -2.30 -20.38
N HIS A 125 2.18 -1.07 -20.20
CA HIS A 125 3.61 -0.79 -20.09
C HIS A 125 4.24 -1.36 -18.81
N GLN A 126 3.43 -1.64 -17.78
CA GLN A 126 3.89 -2.20 -16.51
C GLN A 126 3.76 -3.73 -16.43
N LYS A 127 3.40 -4.41 -17.53
CA LYS A 127 3.25 -5.88 -17.53
C LYS A 127 4.54 -6.63 -17.23
N VAL A 128 5.68 -6.05 -17.60
CA VAL A 128 7.02 -6.54 -17.31
C VAL A 128 7.86 -5.30 -17.00
N MET A 129 8.19 -5.09 -15.73
CA MET A 129 8.90 -3.89 -15.26
C MET A 129 10.36 -4.15 -14.96
N ALA A 130 10.66 -5.32 -14.41
CA ALA A 130 12.00 -5.69 -13.98
C ALA A 130 12.19 -7.20 -14.03
N ASP A 131 13.45 -7.62 -13.94
CA ASP A 131 13.80 -9.00 -13.68
C ASP A 131 13.50 -9.40 -12.21
N ALA A 132 13.55 -10.70 -11.95
CA ALA A 132 13.21 -11.25 -10.64
C ALA A 132 14.36 -11.29 -9.63
N THR A 133 15.48 -10.61 -9.92
CA THR A 133 16.73 -10.69 -9.14
C THR A 133 16.83 -9.66 -8.01
N ARG A 134 15.87 -8.74 -7.93
CA ARG A 134 15.89 -7.60 -7.02
C ARG A 134 15.43 -7.95 -5.61
N THR A 135 15.70 -7.06 -4.67
CA THR A 135 15.27 -7.20 -3.27
C THR A 135 13.78 -6.85 -3.10
N PRO A 136 13.13 -7.31 -2.01
CA PRO A 136 11.75 -6.91 -1.71
C PRO A 136 11.55 -5.39 -1.64
N THR A 137 12.51 -4.65 -1.10
CA THR A 137 12.46 -3.18 -1.03
C THR A 137 12.49 -2.56 -2.42
N ASP A 138 13.34 -3.05 -3.32
CA ASP A 138 13.40 -2.55 -4.71
C ASP A 138 12.05 -2.72 -5.43
N TYR A 139 11.33 -3.83 -5.17
CA TYR A 139 9.99 -4.02 -5.73
C TYR A 139 8.97 -3.04 -5.15
N LEU A 140 9.07 -2.72 -3.86
CA LEU A 140 8.21 -1.70 -3.24
C LEU A 140 8.51 -0.31 -3.83
N GLU A 141 9.77 0.03 -4.07
CA GLU A 141 10.16 1.29 -4.73
C GLU A 141 9.67 1.37 -6.18
N LEU A 142 9.73 0.26 -6.92
CA LEU A 142 9.14 0.17 -8.26
C LEU A 142 7.62 0.38 -8.22
N ILE A 143 6.92 -0.25 -7.27
CA ILE A 143 5.49 -0.01 -7.08
C ILE A 143 5.25 1.48 -6.75
N ALA A 144 6.01 2.06 -5.83
CA ALA A 144 5.88 3.46 -5.40
C ALA A 144 6.07 4.44 -6.57
N SER A 145 7.02 4.15 -7.46
CA SER A 145 7.35 5.02 -8.58
C SER A 145 6.32 4.92 -9.71
N TYR A 146 5.78 3.73 -9.98
CA TYR A 146 4.94 3.47 -11.16
C TYR A 146 3.43 3.41 -10.87
N PHE A 147 3.01 3.16 -9.63
CA PHE A 147 1.59 3.17 -9.27
C PHE A 147 0.90 4.50 -9.60
N PRO A 148 1.50 5.68 -9.35
CA PRO A 148 0.88 6.95 -9.70
C PRO A 148 0.53 7.09 -11.19
N LEU A 149 1.30 6.44 -12.08
CA LEU A 149 1.03 6.45 -13.53
C LEU A 149 -0.23 5.66 -13.89
N LEU A 150 -0.66 4.73 -13.04
CA LEU A 150 -1.90 3.98 -13.23
C LEU A 150 -3.12 4.81 -12.85
N CYS A 151 -2.96 5.81 -12.00
CA CYS A 151 -4.07 6.67 -11.61
C CYS A 151 -4.38 7.59 -12.79
N CYS A 152 -5.63 7.57 -13.26
CA CYS A 152 -6.08 8.61 -14.17
C CYS A 152 -5.96 9.96 -13.45
N GLU A 153 -5.39 10.98 -14.10
CA GLU A 153 -5.39 12.32 -13.53
C GLU A 153 -6.83 12.76 -13.32
N THR A 154 -7.25 12.89 -12.05
CA THR A 154 -8.46 13.65 -11.71
C THR A 154 -8.17 15.12 -12.03
N LYS A 155 -8.68 15.56 -13.19
CA LYS A 155 -8.77 16.97 -13.54
C LYS A 155 -9.60 17.74 -12.52
#